data_AF-B4JQE6-F1
#
_entry.id   AF-B4JQE6-F1
#
_cell.length_a   1.000
_cell.length_b   1.000
_cell.length_c   1.000
_cell.angle_alpha   90.00
_cell.angle_beta   90.00
_cell.angle_gamma   90.00
#
_symmetry.space_group_name_H-M   'P 1'
#
loop_
_entity.id
_entity.type
_entity.pdbx_description
1 polymer ?
#
loop_
_entity_poly.entity_id
_entity_poly.type
_entity_poly.pdbx_seq_one_letter_code
_entity_poly.pdbx_strand_id
1 'polypeptide(L)'
;MAQPIRKMRYYLMDEICIHNKKEDCWIVIYRNVFDLTPMIKDRLDHWNCSMDYLVAHAGKDLTHLFHENGEPRTEISLSTGRPRVLFPPILEVAISEFAKTKHAMWSQDPFYHIGRVTRRPRRIRLINTLTAKVQHMNVCDEDSIYDIQEKYKQRFNHHAGSYEWRKFSNGAKCCGVLNLNGTLDENGLTDDEDCDVELPPPSIWLYYTDDLTIA
;
A
#
# COMPACT_ATOMS: atom_id res chain seq x y z
N MET A 1 -3.30 -22.07 -5.70
CA MET A 1 -2.05 -21.43 -5.25
C MET A 1 -2.22 -19.94 -5.44
N ALA A 2 -2.25 -19.15 -4.36
CA ALA A 2 -2.37 -17.70 -4.48
C ALA A 2 -1.12 -17.18 -5.22
N GLN A 3 -1.31 -16.45 -6.33
CA GLN A 3 -0.21 -15.81 -7.02
C GLN A 3 0.51 -14.87 -6.02
N PRO A 4 1.85 -14.79 -6.05
CA PRO A 4 2.55 -13.87 -5.17
C PRO A 4 2.03 -12.46 -5.45
N ILE A 5 1.45 -11.81 -4.44
CA ILE A 5 1.09 -10.40 -4.54
C ILE A 5 2.36 -9.67 -4.90
N ARG A 6 2.39 -9.12 -6.12
CA ARG A 6 3.55 -8.38 -6.60
C ARG A 6 3.73 -7.18 -5.67
N LYS A 7 4.86 -7.14 -4.94
CA LYS A 7 5.14 -6.08 -3.97
C LYS A 7 5.03 -4.73 -4.68
N MET A 8 4.03 -3.94 -4.30
CA MET A 8 3.84 -2.59 -4.78
C MET A 8 4.79 -1.66 -4.04
N ARG A 9 5.18 -0.56 -4.68
CA ARG A 9 6.03 0.46 -4.04
C ARG A 9 5.24 1.30 -3.05
N TYR A 10 3.99 1.62 -3.42
CA TYR A 10 3.10 2.46 -2.64
C TYR A 10 1.75 1.81 -2.41
N TYR A 11 1.23 2.00 -1.21
CA TYR A 11 -0.04 1.44 -0.74
C TYR A 11 -0.96 2.55 -0.23
N LEU A 12 -2.26 2.32 -0.35
CA LEU A 12 -3.29 3.12 0.33
C LEU A 12 -3.52 2.57 1.73
N MET A 13 -3.96 3.42 2.66
CA MET A 13 -4.29 2.95 4.00
C MET A 13 -5.45 1.92 3.99
N ASP A 14 -6.41 2.09 3.09
CA ASP A 14 -7.52 1.15 2.87
C ASP A 14 -7.03 -0.23 2.38
N GLU A 15 -5.90 -0.26 1.68
CA GLU A 15 -5.28 -1.51 1.24
C GLU A 15 -4.54 -2.19 2.39
N ILE A 16 -4.08 -1.44 3.38
CA ILE A 16 -3.30 -1.97 4.51
C ILE A 16 -4.22 -2.48 5.61
N CYS A 17 -5.35 -1.81 5.85
CA CYS A 17 -6.23 -2.11 6.98
C CYS A 17 -6.90 -3.51 6.88
N ILE A 18 -6.94 -4.11 5.69
CA ILE A 18 -7.43 -5.47 5.48
C ILE A 18 -6.43 -6.55 5.92
N HIS A 19 -5.14 -6.21 6.01
CA HIS A 19 -4.06 -7.08 6.48
C HIS A 19 -3.96 -7.02 8.01
N ASN A 20 -5.05 -7.40 8.68
CA ASN A 20 -5.24 -7.26 10.12
C ASN A 20 -5.39 -8.61 10.86
N LYS A 21 -4.90 -9.71 10.28
CA LYS A 21 -5.05 -11.07 10.81
C LYS A 21 -3.71 -11.67 11.20
N LYS A 22 -3.72 -12.73 12.01
CA LYS A 22 -2.50 -13.44 12.41
C LYS A 22 -1.76 -14.05 11.21
N GLU A 23 -2.48 -14.50 10.19
CA GLU A 23 -1.90 -15.07 8.97
C GLU A 23 -1.53 -14.02 7.92
N ASP A 24 -1.88 -12.75 8.16
CA ASP A 24 -1.73 -11.63 7.23
C ASP A 24 -1.75 -10.30 8.03
N CYS A 25 -0.56 -9.90 8.51
CA CYS A 25 -0.41 -8.80 9.48
C CYS A 25 0.54 -7.74 8.95
N TRP A 26 0.00 -6.60 8.55
CA TRP A 26 0.78 -5.44 8.13
C TRP A 26 0.66 -4.29 9.11
N ILE A 27 1.74 -3.53 9.25
CA ILE A 27 1.80 -2.38 10.16
C ILE A 27 2.48 -1.20 9.46
N VAL A 28 2.04 0.01 9.78
CA VAL A 28 2.64 1.25 9.27
C VAL A 28 3.42 1.97 10.37
N ILE A 29 4.64 2.41 10.06
CA ILE A 29 5.44 3.30 10.91
C ILE A 29 6.11 4.36 10.01
N TYR A 30 5.82 5.64 10.24
CA TYR A 30 6.34 6.77 9.46
C TYR A 30 6.18 6.57 7.95
N ARG A 31 4.96 6.19 7.52
CA ARG A 31 4.60 5.81 6.15
C ARG A 31 5.31 4.55 5.61
N ASN A 32 6.22 3.90 6.33
CA ASN A 32 6.77 2.63 5.86
C ASN A 32 5.84 1.50 6.24
N VAL A 33 5.61 0.57 5.31
CA VAL A 33 4.72 -0.57 5.47
C VAL A 33 5.56 -1.82 5.70
N PHE A 34 5.27 -2.52 6.79
CA PHE A 34 5.96 -3.73 7.22
C PHE A 34 5.01 -4.91 7.20
N ASP A 35 5.39 -5.99 6.51
CA ASP A 35 4.71 -7.29 6.55
C ASP A 35 5.33 -8.16 7.64
N LEU A 36 4.63 -8.29 8.76
CA LEU A 36 5.07 -9.07 9.91
C LEU A 36 4.56 -10.51 9.89
N THR A 37 3.85 -10.91 8.84
CA THR A 37 3.33 -12.27 8.66
C THR A 37 4.41 -13.35 8.84
N PRO A 38 5.64 -13.21 8.29
CA PRO A 38 6.68 -14.21 8.50
C PRO A 38 7.11 -14.33 9.97
N MET A 39 7.21 -13.19 10.67
CA MET A 39 7.60 -13.15 12.08
C MET A 39 6.55 -13.80 12.98
N ILE A 40 5.26 -13.57 12.70
CA ILE A 40 4.15 -14.18 13.45
C ILE A 40 4.13 -15.69 13.23
N LYS A 41 4.30 -16.15 11.99
CA LYS A 41 4.34 -17.58 11.67
C LYS A 41 5.46 -18.30 12.39
N ASP A 42 6.63 -17.68 12.45
CA ASP A 42 7.81 -18.22 13.13
C ASP A 42 7.63 -18.37 14.65
N ARG A 43 6.70 -17.59 15.23
CA ARG A 43 6.46 -17.54 16.68
C ARG A 43 5.19 -18.25 17.11
N LEU A 44 4.51 -18.97 16.22
CA LEU A 44 3.29 -19.71 16.55
C LEU A 44 3.51 -20.72 17.70
N ASP A 45 4.67 -21.38 17.73
CA ASP A 45 5.03 -22.35 18.78
C ASP A 45 5.44 -21.69 20.10
N HIS A 46 5.76 -20.38 20.07
CA HIS A 46 6.24 -19.59 21.22
C HIS A 46 5.36 -18.34 21.42
N TRP A 47 4.04 -18.53 21.39
CA TRP A 47 3.08 -17.43 21.53
C TRP A 47 3.11 -16.80 22.93
N ASN A 48 3.12 -15.47 22.99
CA ASN A 48 3.10 -14.70 24.23
C ASN A 48 2.12 -13.52 24.14
N CYS A 49 1.85 -12.85 25.27
CA CYS A 49 0.92 -11.71 25.31
C CYS A 49 1.37 -10.52 24.44
N SER A 50 2.67 -10.42 24.12
CA SER A 50 3.21 -9.41 23.21
C SER A 50 2.72 -9.66 21.77
N MET A 51 2.64 -10.92 21.34
CA MET A 51 2.08 -11.28 20.04
C MET A 51 0.58 -10.95 19.94
N ASP A 52 -0.20 -11.18 21.00
CA ASP A 52 -1.60 -10.77 21.03
C ASP A 52 -1.73 -9.24 20.85
N TYR A 53 -0.88 -8.48 21.53
CA TYR A 53 -0.84 -7.03 21.40
C TYR A 53 -0.42 -6.58 19.99
N LEU A 54 0.54 -7.27 19.37
CA LEU A 54 0.94 -7.02 17.99
C LEU A 54 -0.22 -7.22 17.01
N VAL A 55 -0.93 -8.35 17.11
CA VAL A 55 -2.07 -8.66 16.24
C VAL A 55 -3.23 -7.69 16.44
N ALA A 56 -3.46 -7.23 17.67
CA ALA A 56 -4.48 -6.21 17.95
C ALA A 56 -4.19 -4.85 17.27
N HIS A 57 -2.93 -4.63 16.87
CA HIS A 57 -2.45 -3.45 16.16
C HIS A 57 -2.20 -3.68 14.66
N ALA A 58 -2.53 -4.87 14.16
CA ALA A 58 -2.44 -5.19 12.74
C ALA A 58 -3.38 -4.30 11.90
N GLY A 59 -2.93 -3.88 10.74
CA GLY A 59 -3.64 -2.99 9.81
C GLY A 59 -3.67 -1.51 10.24
N LYS A 60 -2.88 -1.10 11.26
CA LYS A 60 -2.90 0.26 11.82
C LYS A 60 -1.58 1.01 11.61
N ASP A 61 -1.67 2.33 11.81
CA ASP A 61 -0.53 3.23 11.89
C ASP A 61 -0.04 3.39 13.33
N LEU A 62 1.19 2.95 13.57
CA LEU A 62 1.86 3.00 14.86
C LEU A 62 2.86 4.15 14.98
N THR A 63 2.90 5.08 14.01
CA THR A 63 3.83 6.22 14.02
C THR A 63 3.90 6.96 15.36
N HIS A 64 2.75 7.11 16.03
CA HIS A 64 2.66 7.78 17.34
C HIS A 64 3.42 7.06 18.49
N LEU A 65 3.75 5.78 18.34
CA LEU A 65 4.49 4.97 19.30
C LEU A 65 6.01 5.01 19.09
N PHE A 66 6.46 5.65 18.01
CA PHE A 66 7.86 5.74 17.65
C PHE A 66 8.32 7.21 17.63
N HIS A 67 9.62 7.40 17.74
CA HIS A 67 10.30 8.66 17.48
C HIS A 67 10.72 8.72 16.01
N GLU A 68 10.98 9.93 15.49
CA GLU A 68 11.35 10.12 14.07
C GLU A 68 12.65 9.42 13.68
N ASN A 69 13.52 9.13 14.66
CA ASN A 69 14.74 8.34 14.48
C ASN A 69 14.48 6.81 14.36
N GLY A 70 13.22 6.37 14.44
CA GLY A 70 12.81 4.97 14.37
C GLY A 70 12.88 4.22 15.71
N GLU A 71 13.28 4.88 16.79
CA GLU A 71 13.30 4.26 18.13
C GLU A 71 11.89 4.21 18.73
N PRO A 72 11.54 3.14 19.47
CA PRO A 72 10.27 3.07 20.18
C PRO A 72 10.24 4.09 21.33
N ARG A 73 9.11 4.77 21.50
CA ARG A 73 8.91 5.67 22.64
C ARG A 73 8.92 4.88 23.94
N THR A 74 9.47 5.49 24.99
CA THR A 74 9.57 4.87 26.32
C THR A 74 8.88 5.71 27.39
N GLU A 75 8.38 5.04 28.41
CA GLU A 75 7.80 5.62 29.62
C GLU A 75 8.45 5.01 30.86
N ILE A 76 8.61 5.81 31.92
CA ILE A 76 9.12 5.32 33.21
C ILE A 76 7.98 4.65 33.96
N SER A 77 8.11 3.34 34.20
CA SER A 77 7.13 2.58 34.97
C SER A 77 7.09 3.07 36.42
N LEU A 78 5.96 3.63 36.87
CA LEU A 78 5.77 4.12 38.23
C LEU A 78 6.01 3.04 39.30
N SER A 79 5.74 1.78 38.99
CA SER A 79 5.91 0.66 39.92
C SER A 79 7.35 0.13 40.01
N THR A 80 8.15 0.27 38.96
CA THR A 80 9.51 -0.32 38.92
C THR A 80 10.62 0.71 38.79
N GLY A 81 10.30 1.98 38.51
CA GLY A 81 11.26 3.04 38.25
C GLY A 81 12.10 2.84 36.99
N ARG A 82 11.81 1.83 36.17
CA ARG A 82 12.58 1.47 34.98
C ARG A 82 11.90 1.96 33.71
N PRO A 83 12.67 2.36 32.67
CA PRO A 83 12.11 2.70 31.37
C PRO A 83 11.52 1.45 30.71
N ARG A 84 10.33 1.59 30.12
CA ARG A 84 9.64 0.56 29.34
C ARG A 84 9.18 1.14 28.02
N VAL A 85 9.25 0.36 26.95
CA VAL A 85 8.73 0.77 25.64
C VAL A 85 7.20 0.80 25.67
N LEU A 86 6.60 1.78 24.99
CA LEU A 86 5.14 1.88 24.84
C LEU A 86 4.58 0.76 23.96
N PHE A 87 5.41 0.22 23.06
CA PHE A 87 5.07 -0.91 22.20
C PHE A 87 6.01 -2.10 22.45
N PRO A 88 5.76 -2.93 23.49
CA PRO A 88 6.57 -4.12 23.80
C PRO A 88 6.86 -5.06 22.62
N PRO A 89 5.95 -5.27 21.65
CA PRO A 89 6.22 -6.18 20.54
C PRO A 89 7.39 -5.78 19.65
N ILE A 90 7.89 -4.54 19.76
CA ILE A 90 9.09 -4.09 19.04
C ILE A 90 10.36 -4.87 19.42
N LEU A 91 10.39 -5.41 20.65
CA LEU A 91 11.53 -6.15 21.18
C LEU A 91 11.52 -7.62 20.78
N GLU A 92 10.47 -8.07 20.10
CA GLU A 92 10.32 -9.44 19.66
C GLU A 92 11.19 -9.66 18.42
N VAL A 93 11.94 -10.75 18.41
CA VAL A 93 12.86 -11.10 17.32
C VAL A 93 12.41 -12.39 16.68
N ALA A 94 12.46 -12.52 15.35
CA ALA A 94 12.26 -13.82 14.72
C ALA A 94 13.32 -14.82 15.21
N ILE A 95 12.88 -16.04 15.47
CA ILE A 95 13.64 -17.16 16.02
C ILE A 95 14.37 -17.92 14.89
N SER A 96 13.80 -17.97 13.67
CA SER A 96 14.42 -18.60 12.51
C SER A 96 15.14 -17.62 11.57
N GLU A 97 15.42 -18.06 10.33
CA GLU A 97 16.15 -17.34 9.29
C GLU A 97 15.51 -16.01 8.80
N PHE A 98 14.32 -15.67 9.32
CA PHE A 98 13.62 -14.43 8.97
C PHE A 98 14.24 -13.17 9.60
N ALA A 99 15.02 -13.28 10.68
CA ALA A 99 15.81 -12.16 11.21
C ALA A 99 17.17 -12.09 10.51
N LYS A 100 17.20 -11.42 9.34
CA LYS A 100 18.44 -11.32 8.55
C LYS A 100 19.45 -10.35 9.16
N THR A 101 18.98 -9.40 9.97
CA THR A 101 19.84 -8.37 10.56
C THR A 101 20.08 -8.65 12.04
N LYS A 102 21.29 -9.10 12.37
CA LYS A 102 21.70 -9.39 13.76
C LYS A 102 21.61 -8.12 14.62
N HIS A 103 20.91 -8.20 15.75
CA HIS A 103 20.70 -7.10 16.73
C HIS A 103 19.79 -5.94 16.27
N ALA A 104 19.13 -6.02 15.12
CA ALA A 104 18.14 -5.03 14.71
C ALA A 104 16.74 -5.40 15.21
N MET A 105 15.93 -4.38 15.50
CA MET A 105 14.49 -4.55 15.70
C MET A 105 13.82 -4.86 14.35
N TRP A 106 12.67 -5.55 14.34
CA TRP A 106 12.00 -5.87 13.08
C TRP A 106 11.58 -4.64 12.28
N SER A 107 11.35 -3.48 12.92
CA SER A 107 11.06 -2.21 12.24
C SER A 107 12.25 -1.67 11.43
N GLN A 108 13.45 -2.15 11.73
CA GLN A 108 14.71 -1.75 11.09
C GLN A 108 15.21 -2.80 10.10
N ASP A 109 14.64 -4.01 10.10
CA ASP A 109 15.04 -5.08 9.17
C ASP A 109 14.39 -4.86 7.79
N PRO A 110 15.19 -4.68 6.72
CA PRO A 110 14.66 -4.54 5.36
C PRO A 110 13.82 -5.74 4.89
N PHE A 111 13.96 -6.90 5.54
CA PHE A 111 13.21 -8.10 5.21
C PHE A 111 11.69 -7.90 5.35
N TYR A 112 11.25 -7.22 6.42
CA TYR A 112 9.84 -6.98 6.69
C TYR A 112 9.29 -5.79 5.91
N HIS A 113 10.15 -4.89 5.41
CA HIS A 113 9.72 -3.72 4.66
C HIS A 113 9.19 -4.08 3.27
N ILE A 114 7.94 -3.75 2.97
CA ILE A 114 7.29 -4.06 1.68
C ILE A 114 7.00 -2.85 0.80
N GLY A 115 7.06 -1.63 1.34
CA GLY A 115 6.83 -0.38 0.60
C GLY A 115 6.38 0.75 1.50
N ARG A 116 5.71 1.76 0.94
CA ARG A 116 5.29 2.97 1.67
C ARG A 116 3.81 3.29 1.51
N VAL A 117 3.23 3.98 2.48
CA VAL A 117 1.92 4.61 2.36
C VAL A 117 2.05 5.86 1.50
N THR A 118 1.09 6.06 0.59
CA THR A 118 1.02 7.26 -0.23
C THR A 118 0.99 8.53 0.61
N ARG A 119 1.54 9.61 0.07
CA ARG A 119 1.42 10.95 0.67
C ARG A 119 -0.01 11.46 0.58
N ARG A 120 -0.68 11.19 -0.54
CA ARG A 120 -2.03 11.67 -0.82
C ARG A 120 -2.78 10.65 -1.69
N PRO A 121 -3.94 10.15 -1.23
CA PRO A 121 -4.80 9.35 -2.10
C PRO A 121 -5.46 10.25 -3.14
N ARG A 122 -5.48 9.82 -4.40
CA ARG A 122 -6.16 10.51 -5.49
C ARG A 122 -7.26 9.63 -6.06
N ARG A 123 -8.40 10.24 -6.39
CA ARG A 123 -9.54 9.51 -6.96
C ARG A 123 -9.52 9.65 -8.47
N ILE A 124 -9.59 8.52 -9.18
CA ILE A 124 -9.67 8.49 -10.64
C ILE A 124 -10.93 7.77 -11.11
N ARG A 125 -11.35 8.09 -12.34
CA ARG A 125 -12.45 7.42 -13.05
C ARG A 125 -11.88 6.55 -14.16
N LEU A 126 -12.14 5.27 -14.10
CA LEU A 126 -11.81 4.31 -15.15
C LEU A 126 -13.08 4.00 -15.94
N ILE A 127 -13.12 4.39 -17.22
CA ILE A 127 -14.30 4.26 -18.06
C ILE A 127 -14.04 3.18 -19.10
N ASN A 128 -14.73 2.04 -18.97
CA ASN A 128 -14.66 0.98 -19.95
C ASN A 128 -15.58 1.33 -21.13
N THR A 129 -14.99 1.53 -22.32
CA THR A 129 -15.76 1.93 -23.51
C THR A 129 -16.57 0.80 -24.13
N LEU A 130 -16.16 -0.45 -23.92
CA LEU A 130 -16.88 -1.63 -24.40
C LEU A 130 -18.17 -1.88 -23.58
N THR A 131 -18.10 -1.71 -22.26
CA THR A 131 -19.24 -1.97 -21.35
C THR A 131 -19.97 -0.72 -20.90
N ALA A 132 -19.47 0.47 -21.27
CA ALA A 132 -19.91 1.77 -20.78
C ALA A 132 -19.91 1.92 -19.24
N LYS A 133 -19.19 1.04 -18.53
CA LYS A 133 -19.12 1.07 -17.06
C LYS A 133 -18.06 2.07 -16.59
N VAL A 134 -18.44 2.92 -15.64
CA VAL A 134 -17.53 3.82 -14.91
C VAL A 134 -17.17 3.18 -13.58
N GLN A 135 -15.88 2.94 -13.36
CA GLN A 135 -15.33 2.46 -12.10
C GLN A 135 -14.53 3.57 -11.43
N HIS A 136 -14.83 3.86 -10.18
CA HIS A 136 -14.02 4.76 -9.36
C HIS A 136 -12.95 3.96 -8.64
N MET A 137 -11.73 4.50 -8.59
CA MET A 137 -10.61 3.89 -7.88
C MET A 137 -9.80 4.98 -7.19
N ASN A 138 -9.40 4.72 -5.95
CA ASN A 138 -8.38 5.51 -5.26
C ASN A 138 -7.00 4.96 -5.64
N VAL A 139 -6.04 5.84 -5.89
CA VAL A 139 -4.66 5.52 -6.26
C VAL A 139 -3.68 6.37 -5.45
N CYS A 140 -2.42 5.96 -5.39
CA CYS A 140 -1.38 6.75 -4.74
C CYS A 140 -0.93 7.88 -5.65
N ASP A 141 -0.62 9.05 -5.09
CA ASP A 141 -0.01 10.20 -5.81
C ASP A 141 1.27 9.78 -6.54
N GLU A 142 2.04 8.87 -5.94
CA GLU A 142 3.33 8.39 -6.43
C GLU A 142 3.24 7.19 -7.39
N ASP A 143 2.05 6.63 -7.62
CA ASP A 143 1.89 5.49 -8.53
C ASP A 143 2.14 5.92 -9.98
N SER A 144 2.89 5.09 -10.73
CA SER A 144 2.93 5.20 -12.18
C SER A 144 1.62 4.69 -12.79
N ILE A 145 1.31 5.09 -14.03
CA ILE A 145 0.16 4.52 -14.75
C ILE A 145 0.26 2.98 -14.83
N TYR A 146 1.47 2.43 -14.94
CA TYR A 146 1.70 0.98 -14.88
C TYR A 146 1.28 0.37 -13.53
N ASP A 147 1.64 0.99 -12.42
CA ASP A 147 1.24 0.51 -11.09
C ASP A 147 -0.29 0.57 -10.92
N ILE A 148 -0.92 1.64 -11.42
CA ILE A 148 -2.38 1.80 -11.45
C ILE A 148 -3.05 0.70 -12.28
N GLN A 149 -2.48 0.36 -13.44
CA GLN A 149 -2.95 -0.75 -14.28
C GLN A 149 -2.90 -2.08 -13.55
N GLU A 150 -1.79 -2.38 -12.87
CA GLU A 150 -1.63 -3.62 -12.11
C GLU A 150 -2.60 -3.68 -10.92
N LYS A 151 -2.81 -2.57 -10.20
CA LYS A 151 -3.83 -2.46 -9.14
C LYS A 151 -5.24 -2.70 -9.68
N TYR A 152 -5.57 -2.16 -10.85
CA TYR A 152 -6.86 -2.39 -11.49
C TYR A 152 -7.04 -3.85 -11.93
N LYS A 153 -6.01 -4.46 -12.51
CA LYS A 153 -6.02 -5.88 -12.91
C LYS A 153 -6.28 -6.79 -11.72
N GLN A 154 -5.64 -6.52 -10.58
CA GLN A 154 -5.77 -7.32 -9.38
C GLN A 154 -7.14 -7.18 -8.69
N ARG A 155 -7.78 -5.99 -8.78
CA ARG A 155 -9.02 -5.70 -8.03
C ARG A 155 -10.30 -5.87 -8.82
N PHE A 156 -10.29 -5.56 -10.11
CA PHE A 156 -11.53 -5.40 -10.88
C PHE A 156 -11.60 -6.29 -12.11
N ASN A 157 -10.49 -6.41 -12.85
CA ASN A 157 -10.51 -7.15 -14.11
C ASN A 157 -9.17 -7.83 -14.40
N HIS A 158 -9.07 -9.12 -14.09
CA HIS A 158 -7.88 -9.93 -14.37
C HIS A 158 -7.53 -10.02 -15.87
N HIS A 159 -8.45 -9.71 -16.79
CA HIS A 159 -8.22 -9.61 -18.23
C HIS A 159 -7.85 -8.19 -18.70
N ALA A 160 -7.53 -7.26 -17.79
CA ALA A 160 -7.20 -5.88 -18.16
C ALA A 160 -5.84 -5.72 -18.88
N GLY A 161 -5.13 -6.81 -19.17
CA GLY A 161 -3.96 -6.81 -20.08
C GLY A 161 -4.33 -6.50 -21.54
N SER A 162 -5.57 -6.80 -21.95
CA SER A 162 -6.08 -6.58 -23.31
C SER A 162 -6.78 -5.23 -23.47
N TYR A 163 -6.48 -4.25 -22.61
CA TYR A 163 -7.06 -2.91 -22.69
C TYR A 163 -5.98 -1.87 -22.92
N GLU A 164 -6.18 -1.01 -23.90
CA GLU A 164 -5.40 0.19 -24.11
C GLU A 164 -5.95 1.34 -23.26
N TRP A 165 -5.07 2.00 -22.50
CA TRP A 165 -5.43 3.07 -21.57
C TRP A 165 -5.13 4.42 -22.21
N ARG A 166 -6.14 5.30 -22.29
CA ARG A 166 -6.01 6.62 -22.90
C ARG A 166 -6.58 7.72 -22.01
N LYS A 167 -6.03 8.93 -22.11
CA LYS A 167 -6.57 10.13 -21.44
C LYS A 167 -7.32 11.03 -22.41
N PHE A 168 -8.32 11.74 -21.89
CA PHE A 168 -8.90 12.90 -22.56
C PHE A 168 -8.60 14.13 -21.70
N SER A 169 -7.87 15.09 -22.25
CA SER A 169 -7.68 16.40 -21.61
C SER A 169 -8.93 17.26 -21.80
N ASN A 170 -9.33 18.01 -20.76
CA ASN A 170 -10.35 19.05 -20.87
C ASN A 170 -9.87 20.12 -21.88
N GLY A 171 -10.38 20.05 -23.11
CA GLY A 171 -9.88 20.84 -24.25
C GLY A 171 -9.64 19.92 -25.43
N ALA A 172 -10.71 19.66 -26.18
CA ALA A 172 -10.77 18.70 -27.27
C ALA A 172 -9.61 18.81 -28.30
N LYS A 173 -8.97 17.67 -28.62
CA LYS A 173 -8.87 17.15 -30.01
C LYS A 173 -8.05 15.86 -30.18
N CYS A 174 -7.32 15.37 -29.18
CA CYS A 174 -6.58 14.12 -29.31
C CYS A 174 -6.80 13.20 -28.10
N CYS A 175 -7.11 11.93 -28.36
CA CYS A 175 -6.97 10.87 -27.37
C CYS A 175 -5.47 10.77 -27.06
N GLY A 176 -5.06 11.25 -25.88
CA GLY A 176 -3.65 11.31 -25.52
C GLY A 176 -3.15 9.93 -25.12
N VAL A 177 -2.02 9.51 -25.68
CA VAL A 177 -1.29 8.33 -25.20
C VAL A 177 -0.81 8.61 -23.78
N LEU A 178 -1.01 7.66 -22.88
CA LEU A 178 -0.49 7.72 -21.52
C LEU A 178 0.96 7.21 -21.50
N ASN A 179 1.85 7.96 -20.86
CA ASN A 179 3.15 7.44 -20.51
C ASN A 179 3.00 6.49 -19.32
N LEU A 180 3.19 5.19 -19.56
CA LEU A 180 3.02 4.14 -18.55
C LEU A 180 3.95 4.29 -17.35
N ASN A 181 5.16 4.81 -17.57
CA ASN A 181 6.15 5.01 -16.52
C ASN A 181 5.95 6.32 -15.75
N GLY A 182 5.09 7.20 -16.26
CA GLY A 182 4.85 8.49 -15.63
C GLY A 182 3.74 8.44 -14.59
N THR A 183 3.76 9.40 -13.67
CA THR A 183 2.70 9.60 -12.67
C THR A 183 1.45 10.24 -13.30
N LEU A 184 0.39 10.42 -12.50
CA LEU A 184 -0.80 11.16 -12.94
C LEU A 184 -0.46 12.60 -13.36
N ASP A 185 0.36 13.29 -12.57
CA ASP A 185 0.74 14.69 -12.84
C ASP A 185 1.61 14.83 -14.08
N GLU A 186 2.56 13.91 -14.29
CA GLU A 186 3.39 13.87 -15.50
C GLU A 186 2.56 13.59 -16.75
N ASN A 187 1.43 12.90 -16.59
CA ASN A 187 0.44 12.70 -17.64
C ASN A 187 -0.59 13.84 -17.72
N GLY A 188 -0.43 14.94 -16.98
CA GLY A 188 -1.35 16.08 -16.99
C GLY A 188 -2.77 15.73 -16.51
N LEU A 189 -2.89 14.68 -15.69
CA LEU A 189 -4.12 14.32 -14.98
C LEU A 189 -4.05 14.95 -13.60
N THR A 190 -4.14 16.27 -13.52
CA THR A 190 -4.12 17.02 -12.25
C THR A 190 -5.51 17.06 -11.61
N ASP A 191 -5.54 17.09 -10.29
CA ASP A 191 -6.74 17.42 -9.53
C ASP A 191 -6.66 18.93 -9.36
N ASP A 192 -7.56 19.68 -10.01
CA ASP A 192 -7.64 21.13 -9.84
C ASP A 192 -8.28 21.43 -8.48
N GLU A 193 -7.52 21.21 -7.40
CA GLU A 193 -7.96 21.42 -6.00
C GLU A 193 -8.19 22.92 -5.69
N ASP A 194 -7.64 23.82 -6.51
CA ASP A 194 -7.79 25.28 -6.38
C ASP A 194 -9.04 25.84 -7.11
N CYS A 195 -9.89 24.97 -7.66
CA CYS A 195 -11.16 25.39 -8.24
C CYS A 195 -12.27 25.37 -7.18
N ASP A 196 -12.89 26.51 -6.92
CA ASP A 196 -14.14 26.64 -6.13
C ASP A 196 -15.32 25.82 -6.70
N VAL A 197 -15.14 25.24 -7.89
CA VAL A 197 -16.11 24.38 -8.58
C VAL A 197 -15.68 22.92 -8.41
N GLU A 198 -16.56 22.09 -7.86
CA GLU A 198 -16.37 20.65 -7.75
C GLU A 198 -16.31 20.00 -9.15
N LEU A 199 -15.10 19.90 -9.71
CA LEU A 199 -14.85 19.24 -10.98
C LEU A 199 -14.84 17.72 -10.77
N PRO A 200 -15.33 16.94 -11.77
CA PRO A 200 -15.25 15.49 -11.67
C PRO A 200 -13.78 15.04 -11.69
N PRO A 201 -13.44 13.96 -10.97
CA PRO A 201 -12.08 13.45 -10.93
C PRO A 201 -11.56 13.07 -12.33
N PRO A 202 -10.24 13.08 -12.53
CA PRO A 202 -9.62 12.78 -13.81
C PRO A 202 -10.06 11.41 -14.33
N SER A 203 -10.29 11.34 -15.64
CA SER A 203 -10.87 10.16 -16.29
C SER A 203 -9.86 9.50 -17.25
N ILE A 204 -9.68 8.20 -17.06
CA ILE A 204 -8.90 7.33 -17.94
C ILE A 204 -9.87 6.37 -18.63
N TRP A 205 -9.70 6.23 -19.93
CA TRP A 205 -10.59 5.47 -20.79
C TRP A 205 -9.90 4.17 -21.20
N LEU A 206 -10.62 3.07 -21.04
CA LEU A 206 -10.16 1.73 -21.32
C LEU A 206 -10.79 1.28 -22.64
N TYR A 207 -9.96 1.04 -23.65
CA TYR A 207 -10.36 0.52 -24.95
C TYR A 207 -9.93 -0.93 -25.06
N TYR A 208 -10.89 -1.83 -25.27
CA TYR A 208 -10.58 -3.24 -25.47
C TYR A 208 -9.84 -3.41 -26.81
N THR A 209 -8.68 -4.07 -26.78
CA THR A 209 -7.95 -4.51 -27.96
C THR A 209 -8.07 -6.02 -28.06
N ASP A 210 -8.49 -6.53 -29.22
CA ASP A 210 -8.76 -7.96 -29.46
C ASP A 210 -7.48 -8.79 -29.67
N ASP A 211 -6.39 -8.40 -29.01
CA ASP A 211 -5.11 -9.10 -29.11
C ASP A 211 -5.24 -10.47 -28.43
N LEU A 212 -5.54 -11.48 -29.25
CA LEU A 212 -5.59 -12.92 -28.99
C LEU A 212 -4.26 -13.54 -28.51
N THR A 213 -3.39 -12.81 -27.80
CA THR A 213 -2.01 -13.25 -27.52
C THR A 213 -1.74 -13.81 -26.14
N ILE A 214 -2.71 -13.92 -25.22
CA ILE A 214 -2.47 -14.62 -23.94
C ILE A 214 -3.69 -15.46 -23.54
N ALA A 215 -3.70 -16.70 -24.01
CA ALA A 215 -4.41 -17.82 -23.40
C ALA A 215 -3.50 -18.50 -22.36
#